data_AF-A0A101N1P3-F1
#
_entry.id   AF-A0A101N1P3-F1
#
_cell.length_a   1.000
_cell.length_b   1.000
_cell.length_c   1.000
_cell.angle_alpha   90.00
_cell.angle_beta   90.00
_cell.angle_gamma   90.00
#
_symmetry.space_group_name_H-M   'P 1'
#
loop_
_entity.id
_entity.type
_entity.pdbx_description
1 polymer ?
#
loop_
_entity_poly.entity_id
_entity_poly.type
_entity_poly.pdbx_seq_one_letter_code
_entity_poly.pdbx_strand_id
1 'polypeptide(L)'
;MCVWNNDVAWGQPTWKSTGNLYDLHSNQGMTIVNNGVPWPGADHIWIDVSAPGGNVKECLHYPGDINATNFVGSVTLHSAVWGGEC
;
A
#
# COMPACT_ATOMS: atom_id res chain seq x y z
N MET A 1 3.77 2.85 6.70
CA MET A 1 2.64 2.50 5.83
C MET A 1 1.51 1.92 6.67
N CYS A 2 0.28 2.17 6.25
CA CYS A 2 -0.92 1.59 6.83
C CYS A 2 -1.70 0.84 5.74
N VAL A 3 -2.15 -0.37 6.04
CA VAL A 3 -2.90 -1.23 5.11
C VAL A 3 -4.18 -1.71 5.79
N TRP A 4 -5.30 -1.57 5.10
CA TRP A 4 -6.61 -2.05 5.54
C TRP A 4 -7.00 -3.29 4.76
N ASN A 5 -7.59 -4.27 5.46
CA ASN A 5 -8.24 -5.44 4.87
C ASN A 5 -9.68 -5.12 4.44
N ASN A 6 -9.84 -4.02 3.71
CA ASN A 6 -11.05 -3.57 3.03
C ASN A 6 -10.64 -2.54 1.98
N ASP A 7 -11.55 -2.21 1.05
CA ASP A 7 -11.33 -1.31 -0.09
C ASP A 7 -11.63 0.16 0.19
N VAL A 8 -11.98 0.52 1.43
CA VAL A 8 -12.44 1.88 1.79
C VAL A 8 -11.68 2.52 2.98
N ALA A 9 -10.60 1.90 3.45
CA ALA A 9 -9.84 2.29 4.65
C ALA A 9 -10.70 2.57 5.90
N TRP A 10 -11.76 1.78 6.13
CA TRP A 10 -12.63 1.97 7.29
C TRP A 10 -12.04 1.35 8.56
N GLY A 11 -12.14 2.08 9.68
CA GLY A 11 -11.64 1.66 10.98
C GLY A 11 -10.11 1.77 11.11
N GLN A 12 -9.54 0.98 12.04
CA GLN A 12 -8.09 0.91 12.22
C GLN A 12 -7.44 0.08 11.11
N PRO A 13 -6.21 0.41 10.68
CA PRO A 13 -5.49 -0.40 9.71
C PRO A 13 -5.28 -1.81 10.26
N THR A 14 -5.46 -2.80 9.40
CA THR A 14 -5.21 -4.21 9.72
C THR A 14 -3.72 -4.47 9.88
N TRP A 15 -2.90 -3.84 9.03
CA TRP A 15 -1.45 -3.93 9.10
C TRP A 15 -0.83 -2.54 9.13
N LYS A 16 0.06 -2.31 10.09
CA LYS A 16 0.80 -1.07 10.24
C LYS A 16 2.27 -1.39 10.44
N SER A 17 3.13 -0.81 9.62
CA SER A 17 4.57 -1.05 9.69
C SER A 17 5.36 0.22 9.40
N THR A 18 6.48 0.37 10.10
CA THR A 18 7.56 1.32 9.77
C THR A 18 8.59 0.72 8.83
N GLY A 19 8.52 -0.59 8.57
CA GLY A 19 9.33 -1.30 7.57
C GLY A 19 8.48 -1.85 6.43
N ASN A 20 9.05 -2.77 5.67
CA ASN A 20 8.41 -3.40 4.53
C ASN A 20 7.32 -4.39 4.96
N LEU A 21 6.36 -4.64 4.07
CA LEU A 21 5.32 -5.67 4.22
C LEU A 21 5.41 -6.62 3.02
N TYR A 22 5.11 -7.90 3.25
CA TYR A 22 5.15 -8.94 2.22
C TYR A 22 3.99 -9.91 2.42
N ASP A 23 3.58 -10.55 1.33
CA ASP A 23 2.67 -11.69 1.30
C ASP A 23 1.36 -11.47 2.10
N LEU A 24 0.78 -10.27 2.01
CA LEU A 24 -0.51 -9.98 2.64
C LEU A 24 -1.65 -10.34 1.70
N HIS A 25 -2.72 -10.89 2.25
CA HIS A 25 -3.88 -11.31 1.46
C HIS A 25 -5.19 -10.76 2.05
N SER A 26 -6.08 -10.35 1.15
CA SER A 26 -7.45 -9.93 1.45
C SER A 26 -8.44 -10.60 0.49
N ASN A 27 -9.60 -11.01 1.01
CA ASN A 27 -10.73 -11.48 0.19
C ASN A 27 -11.76 -10.38 -0.12
N GLN A 28 -11.61 -9.20 0.47
CA GLN A 28 -12.65 -8.15 0.50
C GLN A 28 -12.16 -6.81 -0.06
N GLY A 29 -10.93 -6.77 -0.56
CA GLY A 29 -10.26 -5.56 -1.04
C GLY A 29 -9.17 -5.08 -0.09
N MET A 30 -8.33 -4.18 -0.58
CA MET A 30 -7.19 -3.67 0.16
C MET A 30 -6.98 -2.20 -0.13
N THR A 31 -6.86 -1.39 0.92
CA THR A 31 -6.41 0.00 0.83
C THR A 31 -5.03 0.13 1.44
N ILE A 32 -4.09 0.71 0.70
CA ILE A 32 -2.71 0.95 1.13
C ILE A 32 -2.49 2.46 1.16
N VAL A 33 -1.96 2.97 2.28
CA VAL A 33 -1.68 4.40 2.47
C VAL A 33 -0.22 4.61 2.86
N ASN A 34 0.44 5.52 2.15
CA ASN A 34 1.70 6.10 2.54
C ASN A 34 1.48 7.18 3.61
N ASN A 35 1.84 6.84 4.84
CA ASN A 35 1.83 7.71 6.00
C ASN A 35 3.26 8.03 6.49
N GLY A 36 4.22 8.10 5.57
CA GLY A 36 5.64 8.34 5.82
C GLY A 36 5.99 9.73 6.35
N VAL A 37 7.10 10.32 5.89
CA VAL A 37 7.54 11.70 6.17
C VAL A 37 8.30 12.26 4.95
N PRO A 38 8.49 13.60 4.80
CA PRO A 38 9.21 14.16 3.64
C PRO A 38 10.72 14.02 3.87
N TRP A 39 11.18 12.78 3.85
CA TRP A 39 12.55 12.37 4.11
C TRP A 39 12.94 11.26 3.14
N PRO A 40 14.13 11.32 2.51
CA PRO A 40 14.56 10.31 1.56
C PRO A 40 14.49 8.89 2.13
N GLY A 41 13.76 8.00 1.45
CA GLY A 41 13.59 6.61 1.87
C GLY A 41 12.47 6.38 2.87
N ALA A 42 11.76 7.42 3.29
CA ALA A 42 10.54 7.36 4.10
C ALA A 42 9.37 8.09 3.42
N ASP A 43 9.54 8.50 2.17
CA ASP A 43 8.61 9.27 1.38
C ASP A 43 7.98 8.47 0.23
N HIS A 44 8.61 7.37 -0.20
CA HIS A 44 8.09 6.52 -1.28
C HIS A 44 7.85 5.08 -0.82
N ILE A 45 6.73 4.49 -1.27
CA ILE A 45 6.44 3.07 -1.10
C ILE A 45 6.19 2.44 -2.47
N TRP A 46 7.07 1.51 -2.86
CA TRP A 46 6.86 0.66 -4.03
C TRP A 46 5.98 -0.52 -3.66
N ILE A 47 4.89 -0.70 -4.39
CA ILE A 47 3.96 -1.81 -4.18
C ILE A 47 3.92 -2.74 -5.39
N ASP A 48 3.73 -4.03 -5.12
CA ASP A 48 3.52 -5.10 -6.11
C ASP A 48 2.31 -5.92 -5.66
N VAL A 49 1.23 -5.87 -6.44
CA VAL A 49 -0.10 -6.36 -6.07
C VAL A 49 -0.71 -7.19 -7.19
N SER A 50 -1.31 -8.33 -6.86
CA SER A 50 -2.26 -9.03 -7.73
C SER A 50 -3.68 -8.72 -7.28
N ALA A 51 -4.48 -8.13 -8.17
CA ALA A 51 -5.89 -7.81 -7.95
C ALA A 51 -6.76 -8.37 -9.10
N PRO A 52 -8.10 -8.38 -8.99
CA PRO A 52 -8.97 -8.95 -10.03
C PRO A 52 -8.85 -8.27 -11.40
N GLY A 53 -8.38 -7.01 -11.43
CA GLY A 53 -8.09 -6.26 -12.66
C GLY A 53 -6.71 -6.52 -13.28
N GLY A 54 -5.88 -7.34 -12.63
CA GLY A 54 -4.51 -7.63 -13.07
C GLY A 54 -3.46 -7.34 -12.00
N ASN A 55 -2.20 -7.51 -12.40
CA ASN A 55 -1.07 -7.18 -11.55
C ASN A 55 -0.75 -5.69 -11.66
N VAL A 56 -0.55 -5.05 -10.52
CA VAL A 56 -0.26 -3.61 -10.39
C VAL A 56 1.08 -3.44 -9.70
N LYS A 57 1.92 -2.60 -10.29
CA LYS A 57 3.14 -2.10 -9.66
C LYS A 57 3.11 -0.59 -9.70
N GLU A 58 3.17 0.06 -8.55
CA GLU A 58 3.13 1.52 -8.45
C GLU A 58 3.92 2.03 -7.26
N CYS A 59 4.13 3.34 -7.24
CA CYS A 59 4.88 4.08 -6.25
C CYS A 59 3.89 5.01 -5.53
N LEU A 60 3.70 4.82 -4.22
CA LEU A 60 2.86 5.72 -3.40
C LEU A 60 3.74 6.79 -2.78
N HIS A 61 3.38 8.05 -2.95
CA HIS A 61 4.19 9.20 -2.51
C HIS A 61 3.71 9.73 -1.16
N TYR A 62 4.62 10.28 -0.36
CA TYR A 62 4.29 11.00 0.87
C TYR A 62 3.58 12.32 0.51
N PRO A 63 2.63 12.82 1.34
CA PRO A 63 1.60 13.76 0.94
C PRO A 63 2.07 14.98 0.16
N GLY A 64 1.29 15.27 -0.88
CA GLY A 64 1.57 16.26 -1.93
C GLY A 64 1.17 15.72 -3.32
N ASP A 65 1.08 14.39 -3.44
CA ASP A 65 0.71 13.60 -4.63
C ASP A 65 -0.14 12.37 -4.21
N ILE A 66 -0.42 11.42 -5.12
CA ILE A 66 -1.17 10.18 -4.85
C ILE A 66 -0.46 9.36 -3.75
N ASN A 67 -1.00 9.42 -2.54
CA ASN A 67 -0.44 8.78 -1.36
C ASN A 67 -1.21 7.53 -0.91
N ALA A 68 -2.23 7.14 -1.66
CA ALA A 68 -3.09 6.00 -1.34
C ALA A 68 -3.58 5.32 -2.60
N THR A 69 -3.81 4.01 -2.50
CA THR A 69 -4.42 3.19 -3.55
C THR A 69 -5.43 2.24 -2.93
N ASN A 70 -6.43 1.86 -3.72
CA ASN A 70 -7.50 0.97 -3.30
C ASN A 70 -7.76 -0.11 -4.36
N PHE A 71 -7.85 -1.36 -3.91
CA PHE A 71 -8.13 -2.51 -4.73
C PHE A 71 -9.42 -3.17 -4.25
N VAL A 72 -10.33 -3.47 -5.17
CA VAL A 72 -11.62 -4.13 -4.87
C VAL A 72 -11.51 -5.62 -5.17
N GLY A 73 -12.08 -6.45 -4.29
CA GLY A 73 -12.13 -7.91 -4.45
C GLY A 73 -10.94 -8.65 -3.82
N SER A 74 -10.66 -9.88 -4.26
CA SER A 74 -9.55 -10.66 -3.70
C SER A 74 -8.20 -10.10 -4.16
N VAL A 75 -7.34 -9.75 -3.21
CA VAL A 75 -6.09 -9.02 -3.43
C VAL A 75 -4.96 -9.72 -2.70
N THR A 76 -3.83 -9.89 -3.38
CA THR A 76 -2.57 -10.33 -2.78
C THR A 76 -1.53 -9.23 -2.97
N LEU A 77 -1.06 -8.67 -1.87
CA LEU A 77 0.10 -7.77 -1.84
C LEU A 77 1.35 -8.64 -1.68
N HIS A 78 2.13 -8.74 -2.76
CA HIS A 78 3.41 -9.45 -2.74
C HIS A 78 4.45 -8.67 -1.95
N SER A 79 4.50 -7.36 -2.17
CA SER A 79 5.42 -6.49 -1.45
C SER A 79 4.92 -5.05 -1.36
N ALA A 80 5.13 -4.42 -0.21
CA ALA A 80 5.15 -2.97 -0.05
C ALA A 80 6.47 -2.59 0.61
N VAL A 81 7.33 -1.89 -0.13
CA VAL A 81 8.72 -1.62 0.24
C VAL A 81 8.95 -0.12 0.28
N TRP A 82 9.53 0.35 1.39
CA TRP A 82 10.05 1.71 1.44
C TRP A 82 11.25 1.84 0.50
N GLY A 83 11.24 2.85 -0.34
CA GLY A 83 12.27 3.04 -1.36
C GLY A 83 12.58 4.52 -1.61
N GLY A 84 13.51 4.73 -2.54
CA GLY A 84 13.81 6.07 -3.06
C GLY A 84 12.85 6.49 -4.17
N GLU A 85 13.18 7.62 -4.79
CA GLU A 85 12.43 8.27 -5.88
C GLU A 85 12.03 7.30 -7.00
N CYS A 86 10.88 7.61 -7.60
CA CYS A 86 10.37 7.05 -8.85
C CYS A 86 10.73 8.03 -9.99
#